data_AF-A0A6H1WU03-F1
#
_entry.id   AF-A0A6H1WU03-F1
#
_cell.length_a   1.000
_cell.length_b   1.000
_cell.length_c   1.000
_cell.angle_alpha   90.00
_cell.angle_beta   90.00
_cell.angle_gamma   90.00
#
_symmetry.space_group_name_H-M   'P 1'
#
loop_
_entity.id
_entity.type
_entity.pdbx_description
1 polymer ?
#
loop_
_entity_poly.entity_id
_entity_poly.type
_entity_poly.pdbx_seq_one_letter_code
_entity_poly.pdbx_strand_id
1 'polypeptide(L)'
;MEALLYPQTYLRRDLAERALQVVERLVLLRPAEYPPEGIAADLSREGRVRFLYPPPLGERLQAFVDLVSGYEEWGQWMRDPENLSLLKGLPEFAEESVLEIKRALVGEEGGRQEDPVLKARVLLALAERLDARLEALDEESSRLEARSRELSFHILGDAIGVRFPRWVAEIREVSPELPGLKVRLLAWARLAPLLSEIPEIFLTDQAPLFEEWRDVPSEELSERSFSGFRVQEVLYRTGPRSLLSLGEDPRAPLLPGSTRVVFLLPGK
;
A
#
# COMPACT_ATOMS: atom_id res chain seq x y z
N MET A 1 8.17 -21.22 3.26
CA MET A 1 7.29 -20.69 2.19
C MET A 1 7.43 -19.18 2.11
N GLU A 2 7.78 -18.64 0.94
CA GLU A 2 7.97 -17.19 0.70
C GLU A 2 6.83 -16.65 -0.19
N ALA A 3 6.26 -15.48 0.16
CA ALA A 3 5.15 -14.87 -0.58
C ALA A 3 5.32 -13.36 -0.82
N LEU A 4 4.91 -12.87 -1.98
CA LEU A 4 4.82 -11.46 -2.31
C LEU A 4 3.60 -10.82 -1.67
N LEU A 5 3.80 -9.79 -0.85
CA LEU A 5 2.69 -8.98 -0.37
C LEU A 5 2.17 -8.12 -1.52
N TYR A 6 0.89 -8.31 -1.86
CA TYR A 6 0.26 -7.62 -2.99
C TYR A 6 -1.14 -7.10 -2.59
N PRO A 7 -1.52 -5.88 -2.98
CA PRO A 7 -0.78 -4.86 -3.74
C PRO A 7 -0.10 -3.82 -2.84
N GLN A 8 0.16 -4.14 -1.58
CA GLN A 8 0.72 -3.21 -0.60
C GLN A 8 2.23 -3.02 -0.81
N THR A 9 2.70 -1.79 -0.58
CA THR A 9 4.13 -1.44 -0.54
C THR A 9 4.61 -1.09 0.86
N TYR A 10 3.67 -0.88 1.79
CA TYR A 10 3.90 -0.76 3.23
C TYR A 10 3.41 -2.03 3.94
N LEU A 11 4.15 -2.51 4.93
CA LEU A 11 3.74 -3.66 5.75
C LEU A 11 3.20 -3.17 7.09
N ARG A 12 1.87 -3.24 7.26
CA ARG A 12 1.23 -2.96 8.55
C ARG A 12 1.53 -4.04 9.60
N ARG A 13 1.56 -3.66 10.87
CA ARG A 13 1.82 -4.54 12.03
C ARG A 13 0.79 -5.65 12.14
N ASP A 14 -0.50 -5.30 12.09
CA ASP A 14 -1.60 -6.25 12.19
C ASP A 14 -1.57 -7.28 11.04
N LEU A 15 -1.23 -6.82 9.84
CA LEU A 15 -1.09 -7.65 8.66
C LEU A 15 0.14 -8.56 8.76
N ALA A 16 1.27 -8.04 9.24
CA ALA A 16 2.48 -8.84 9.46
C ALA A 16 2.21 -10.00 10.43
N GLU A 17 1.50 -9.73 11.53
CA GLU A 17 1.13 -10.74 12.53
C GLU A 17 0.27 -11.86 11.93
N ARG A 18 -0.69 -11.53 11.07
CA ARG A 18 -1.54 -12.53 10.39
C ARG A 18 -0.77 -13.27 9.29
N ALA A 19 -0.06 -12.54 8.45
CA ALA A 19 0.66 -13.09 7.32
C ALA A 19 1.73 -14.09 7.76
N LEU A 20 2.46 -13.77 8.82
CA LEU A 20 3.54 -14.61 9.34
C LEU A 20 3.06 -15.85 10.12
N GLN A 21 1.76 -15.99 10.37
CA GLN A 21 1.16 -17.27 10.80
C GLN A 21 0.95 -18.23 9.63
N VAL A 22 0.95 -17.71 8.40
CA VAL A 22 0.63 -18.46 7.18
C VAL A 22 1.87 -18.69 6.32
N VAL A 23 2.77 -17.72 6.24
CA VAL A 23 4.01 -17.78 5.46
C VAL A 23 5.24 -17.61 6.36
N GLU A 24 6.38 -18.19 5.96
CA GLU A 24 7.64 -18.06 6.71
C GLU A 24 8.32 -16.72 6.43
N ARG A 25 8.21 -16.25 5.18
CA ARG A 25 8.89 -15.06 4.70
C ARG A 25 8.03 -14.24 3.76
N LEU A 26 8.06 -12.93 3.90
CA LEU A 26 7.38 -11.98 3.04
C LEU A 26 8.35 -11.27 2.09
N VAL A 27 7.88 -11.01 0.88
CA VAL A 27 8.54 -10.18 -0.12
C VAL A 27 7.71 -8.91 -0.27
N LEU A 28 8.31 -7.76 -0.02
CA LEU A 28 7.65 -6.47 -0.12
C LEU A 28 8.21 -5.70 -1.31
N LEU A 29 7.36 -5.28 -2.25
CA LEU A 29 7.78 -4.36 -3.29
C LEU A 29 8.01 -2.99 -2.68
N ARG A 30 9.16 -2.40 -3.02
CA ARG A 30 9.43 -1.00 -2.70
C ARG A 30 9.70 -0.20 -3.97
N PRO A 31 9.12 1.00 -4.10
CA PRO A 31 9.24 1.82 -5.32
C PRO A 31 10.68 2.27 -5.64
N ALA A 32 11.49 2.45 -4.61
CA ALA A 32 12.89 2.84 -4.68
C ALA A 32 13.67 2.34 -3.46
N GLU A 33 14.99 2.43 -3.54
CA GLU A 33 15.98 1.88 -2.61
C GLU A 33 16.25 2.72 -1.36
N TYR A 34 15.28 3.51 -0.89
CA TYR A 34 15.37 4.22 0.40
C TYR A 34 15.29 3.23 1.58
N PRO A 35 15.72 3.57 2.81
CA PRO A 35 15.65 2.66 3.96
C PRO A 35 14.21 2.24 4.31
N PRO A 36 13.97 1.01 4.79
CA PRO A 36 12.65 0.57 5.23
C PRO A 36 12.28 1.19 6.59
N GLU A 37 10.98 1.39 6.80
CA GLU A 37 10.41 1.93 8.03
C GLU A 37 9.45 0.92 8.68
N GLY A 38 9.02 1.22 9.92
CA GLY A 38 8.06 0.42 10.65
C GLY A 38 8.51 -1.02 10.92
N ILE A 39 7.53 -1.92 11.05
CA ILE A 39 7.79 -3.34 11.37
C ILE A 39 8.58 -4.08 10.29
N ALA A 40 8.51 -3.62 9.04
CA ALA A 40 9.27 -4.20 7.93
C ALA A 40 10.79 -4.10 8.14
N ALA A 41 11.26 -3.02 8.76
CA ALA A 41 12.68 -2.84 9.06
C ALA A 41 13.17 -3.89 10.07
N ASP A 42 12.40 -4.13 11.13
CA ASP A 42 12.75 -5.09 12.18
C ASP A 42 12.68 -6.53 11.65
N LEU A 43 11.59 -6.88 10.97
CA LEU A 43 11.41 -8.21 10.37
C LEU A 43 12.42 -8.52 9.27
N SER A 44 12.95 -7.50 8.58
CA SER A 44 14.03 -7.66 7.61
C SER A 44 15.33 -8.10 8.29
N ARG A 45 15.68 -7.51 9.44
CA ARG A 45 16.85 -7.92 10.23
C ARG A 45 16.73 -9.35 10.75
N GLU A 46 15.51 -9.79 11.05
CA GLU A 46 15.18 -11.16 11.42
C GLU A 46 15.15 -12.15 10.23
N GLY A 47 15.33 -11.66 8.99
CA GLY A 47 15.27 -12.47 7.77
C GLY A 47 13.85 -12.87 7.33
N ARG A 48 12.81 -12.38 8.01
CA ARG A 48 11.39 -12.69 7.76
C ARG A 48 10.76 -11.82 6.68
N VAL A 49 11.37 -10.68 6.36
CA VAL A 49 11.00 -9.82 5.24
C VAL A 49 12.20 -9.66 4.31
N ARG A 50 11.97 -9.69 2.99
CA ARG A 50 12.91 -9.20 1.99
C ARG A 50 12.24 -8.15 1.12
N PHE A 51 13.05 -7.27 0.54
CA PHE A 51 12.55 -6.22 -0.33
C PHE A 51 12.84 -6.55 -1.78
N LEU A 52 11.84 -6.34 -2.62
CA LEU A 52 11.94 -6.41 -4.06
C LEU A 52 11.92 -4.98 -4.60
N TYR A 53 12.92 -4.62 -5.40
CA TYR A 53 13.06 -3.29 -5.97
C TYR A 53 13.00 -3.37 -7.49
N PRO A 54 12.35 -2.41 -8.16
CA PRO A 54 12.64 -2.13 -9.57
C PRO A 54 14.13 -1.75 -9.75
N PRO A 55 14.61 -1.59 -11.00
CA PRO A 55 15.97 -1.14 -11.25
C PRO A 55 16.33 0.10 -10.42
N PRO A 56 17.50 0.14 -9.75
CA PRO A 56 17.85 1.20 -8.82
C PRO A 56 17.91 2.56 -9.52
N LEU A 57 17.51 3.61 -8.81
CA LEU A 57 17.60 4.99 -9.27
C LEU A 57 19.02 5.56 -9.14
N GLY A 58 19.83 5.03 -8.22
CA GLY A 58 21.22 5.44 -8.01
C GLY A 58 21.31 6.92 -7.61
N GLU A 59 22.06 7.72 -8.38
CA GLU A 59 22.24 9.16 -8.12
C GLU A 59 20.92 9.95 -8.15
N ARG A 60 19.88 9.43 -8.82
CA ARG A 60 18.56 10.06 -8.89
C ARG A 60 17.67 9.77 -7.68
N LEU A 61 18.13 8.95 -6.73
CA LEU A 61 17.33 8.57 -5.56
C LEU A 61 16.90 9.79 -4.74
N GLN A 62 17.81 10.73 -4.48
CA GLN A 62 17.48 11.92 -3.69
C GLN A 62 16.43 12.77 -4.40
N ALA A 63 16.62 13.05 -5.69
CA ALA A 63 15.64 13.78 -6.49
C ALA A 63 14.27 13.11 -6.51
N PHE A 64 14.21 11.78 -6.52
CA PHE A 64 12.95 11.04 -6.41
C PHE A 64 12.30 11.21 -5.03
N VAL A 65 13.06 11.12 -3.95
CA VAL A 65 12.56 11.34 -2.58
C VAL A 65 12.02 12.77 -2.42
N ASP A 66 12.72 13.76 -2.98
CA ASP A 66 12.29 15.16 -2.99
C ASP A 66 11.02 15.34 -3.81
N LEU A 67 10.90 14.68 -4.97
CA LEU A 67 9.68 14.70 -5.80
C LEU A 67 8.47 14.15 -5.05
N VAL A 68 8.62 12.99 -4.40
CA VAL A 68 7.53 12.37 -3.62
C VAL A 68 7.11 13.29 -2.47
N SER A 69 8.07 13.93 -1.81
CA SER A 69 7.80 14.87 -0.72
C SER A 69 7.10 16.14 -1.23
N GLY A 70 7.51 16.68 -2.38
CA GLY A 70 6.84 17.82 -3.01
C GLY A 70 5.38 17.52 -3.39
N TYR A 71 5.10 16.32 -3.94
CA TYR A 71 3.72 15.90 -4.21
C TYR A 71 2.88 15.75 -2.95
N GLU A 72 3.48 15.28 -1.87
CA GLU A 72 2.82 15.12 -0.58
C GLU A 72 2.48 16.47 0.05
N GLU A 73 3.43 17.41 0.06
CA GLU A 73 3.23 18.79 0.53
C GLU A 73 2.16 19.51 -0.29
N TRP A 74 2.22 19.38 -1.62
CA TRP A 74 1.19 19.92 -2.50
C TRP A 74 -0.18 19.34 -2.19
N GLY A 75 -0.27 18.01 -2.02
CA GLY A 75 -1.51 17.34 -1.64
C GLY A 75 -2.07 17.81 -0.30
N GLN A 76 -1.22 18.13 0.68
CA GLN A 76 -1.64 18.72 1.95
C GLN A 76 -2.13 20.16 1.79
N TRP A 77 -1.40 20.98 1.03
CA TRP A 77 -1.76 22.36 0.77
C TRP A 77 -3.14 22.47 0.09
N MET A 78 -3.42 21.56 -0.85
CA MET A 78 -4.69 21.46 -1.59
C MET A 78 -5.89 20.98 -0.76
N ARG A 79 -5.68 20.50 0.48
CA ARG A 79 -6.79 20.12 1.38
C ARG A 79 -7.49 21.32 2.00
N ASP A 80 -6.84 22.48 2.03
CA ASP A 80 -7.42 23.69 2.57
C ASP A 80 -8.29 24.40 1.50
N PRO A 81 -9.61 24.57 1.75
CA PRO A 81 -10.48 25.31 0.84
C PRO A 81 -10.02 26.74 0.55
N GLU A 82 -9.31 27.39 1.49
CA GLU A 82 -8.77 28.74 1.30
C GLU A 82 -7.64 28.72 0.27
N ASN A 83 -6.76 27.72 0.31
CA ASN A 83 -5.68 27.53 -0.68
C ASN A 83 -6.23 27.20 -2.07
N LEU A 84 -7.30 26.40 -2.15
CA LEU A 84 -8.02 26.15 -3.40
C LEU A 84 -8.64 27.44 -4.00
N SER A 85 -9.03 28.39 -3.14
CA SER A 85 -9.55 29.68 -3.59
C SER A 85 -8.46 30.62 -4.12
N LEU A 86 -7.25 30.56 -3.55
CA LEU A 86 -6.06 31.28 -4.04
C LEU A 86 -5.63 30.83 -5.45
N LEU A 87 -5.83 29.55 -5.77
CA LEU A 87 -5.51 28.98 -7.08
C LEU A 87 -6.48 29.38 -8.20
N LYS A 88 -7.67 29.91 -7.88
CA LYS A 88 -8.58 30.41 -8.93
C LYS A 88 -8.02 31.61 -9.71
N GLY A 89 -6.87 32.16 -9.30
CA GLY A 89 -6.21 33.29 -9.96
C GLY A 89 -4.71 33.17 -10.23
N LEU A 90 -4.00 32.11 -9.78
CA LEU A 90 -2.55 31.98 -9.94
C LEU A 90 -2.15 30.51 -10.20
N PRO A 91 -1.78 30.13 -11.44
CA PRO A 91 -1.43 28.75 -11.78
C PRO A 91 0.01 28.31 -11.44
N GLU A 92 0.95 29.21 -11.12
CA GLU A 92 2.38 28.92 -11.37
C GLU A 92 3.23 28.51 -10.15
N PHE A 93 2.91 28.93 -8.92
CA PHE A 93 3.90 28.93 -7.83
C PHE A 93 4.32 27.56 -7.27
N ALA A 94 3.45 26.54 -7.28
CA ALA A 94 3.79 25.21 -6.77
C ALA A 94 4.13 24.22 -7.91
N GLU A 95 3.68 24.51 -9.13
CA GLU A 95 4.04 23.72 -10.29
C GLU A 95 5.52 23.87 -10.61
N GLU A 96 6.14 25.03 -10.40
CA GLU A 96 7.55 25.27 -10.70
C GLU A 96 8.50 24.32 -9.98
N SER A 97 8.39 24.15 -8.66
CA SER A 97 9.30 23.25 -7.91
C SER A 97 9.11 21.77 -8.28
N VAL A 98 7.86 21.32 -8.44
CA VAL A 98 7.58 19.94 -8.86
C VAL A 98 8.03 19.70 -10.30
N LEU A 99 7.85 20.70 -11.19
CA LEU A 99 8.29 20.65 -12.58
C LEU A 99 9.82 20.66 -12.69
N GLU A 100 10.53 21.42 -11.85
CA GLU A 100 12.00 21.45 -11.81
C GLU A 100 12.57 20.09 -11.39
N ILE A 101 12.04 19.48 -10.33
CA ILE A 101 12.45 18.14 -9.89
C ILE A 101 12.11 17.10 -10.96
N LYS A 102 10.94 17.21 -11.60
CA LYS A 102 10.52 16.34 -12.71
C LYS A 102 11.47 16.48 -13.92
N ARG A 103 11.91 17.69 -14.25
CA ARG A 103 12.92 17.93 -15.31
C ARG A 103 14.25 17.30 -14.97
N ALA A 104 14.71 17.40 -13.71
CA ALA A 104 15.95 16.76 -13.26
C ALA A 104 15.91 15.22 -13.37
N LEU A 105 14.74 14.61 -13.14
CA LEU A 105 14.55 13.16 -13.24
C LEU A 105 14.44 12.63 -14.67
N VAL A 106 13.82 13.39 -15.58
CA VAL A 106 13.59 12.99 -16.98
C VAL A 106 14.76 13.38 -17.90
N GLY A 107 15.60 14.33 -17.49
CA GLY A 107 16.64 14.95 -18.32
C GLY A 107 16.07 16.07 -19.21
N GLU A 108 16.86 17.11 -19.46
CA GLU A 108 16.42 18.35 -20.13
C GLU A 108 15.90 18.17 -21.57
N GLU A 109 16.04 16.99 -22.18
CA GLU A 109 15.70 16.72 -23.58
C GLU A 109 14.46 15.81 -23.78
N GLY A 110 13.83 15.32 -22.71
CA GLY A 110 12.68 14.41 -22.79
C GLY A 110 11.34 15.13 -23.01
N GLY A 111 10.95 15.32 -24.26
CA GLY A 111 9.70 15.97 -24.64
C GLY A 111 8.43 15.31 -24.05
N ARG A 112 7.63 16.10 -23.32
CA ARG A 112 6.17 16.04 -23.06
C ARG A 112 5.44 14.72 -22.72
N GLN A 113 6.05 13.54 -22.82
CA GLN A 113 5.45 12.27 -22.44
C GLN A 113 5.89 11.90 -21.01
N GLU A 114 4.94 11.80 -20.10
CA GLU A 114 5.20 11.35 -18.73
C GLU A 114 5.77 9.93 -18.76
N ASP A 115 6.93 9.70 -18.14
CA ASP A 115 7.47 8.36 -17.94
C ASP A 115 6.49 7.54 -17.07
N PRO A 116 5.83 6.51 -17.64
CA PRO A 116 4.83 5.72 -16.93
C PRO A 116 5.43 4.94 -15.75
N VAL A 117 6.72 4.61 -15.81
CA VAL A 117 7.45 3.90 -14.75
C VAL A 117 7.72 4.84 -13.59
N LEU A 118 8.26 6.03 -13.86
CA LEU A 118 8.46 7.04 -12.82
C LEU A 118 7.14 7.38 -12.12
N LYS A 119 6.06 7.56 -12.88
CA LYS A 119 4.71 7.79 -12.33
C LYS A 119 4.24 6.64 -11.44
N ALA A 120 4.44 5.40 -11.87
CA ALA A 120 4.09 4.22 -11.06
C ALA A 120 4.88 4.18 -9.75
N ARG A 121 6.19 4.49 -9.78
CA ARG A 121 7.02 4.57 -8.57
C ARG A 121 6.54 5.67 -7.62
N VAL A 122 6.28 6.87 -8.13
CA VAL A 122 5.78 7.99 -7.32
C VAL A 122 4.44 7.63 -6.67
N LEU A 123 3.50 7.07 -7.44
CA LEU A 123 2.19 6.66 -6.92
C LEU A 123 2.31 5.62 -5.79
N LEU A 124 3.16 4.61 -5.97
CA LEU A 124 3.36 3.58 -4.96
C LEU A 124 4.15 4.08 -3.74
N ALA A 125 5.04 5.07 -3.90
CA ALA A 125 5.74 5.71 -2.79
C ALA A 125 4.80 6.59 -1.96
N LEU A 126 3.93 7.36 -2.62
CA LEU A 126 2.87 8.12 -1.96
C LEU A 126 1.89 7.19 -1.24
N ALA A 127 1.56 6.05 -1.85
CA ALA A 127 0.74 5.01 -1.23
C ALA A 127 1.41 4.40 0.01
N GLU A 128 2.71 4.09 -0.05
CA GLU A 128 3.49 3.59 1.10
C GLU A 128 3.45 4.60 2.26
N ARG A 129 3.70 5.88 1.99
CA ARG A 129 3.65 6.95 3.00
C ARG A 129 2.24 7.15 3.57
N LEU A 130 1.21 7.04 2.72
CA LEU A 130 -0.18 7.12 3.17
C LEU A 130 -0.51 5.98 4.14
N ASP A 131 -0.15 4.74 3.78
CA ASP A 131 -0.41 3.57 4.61
C ASP A 131 0.32 3.67 5.96
N ALA A 132 1.58 4.11 5.96
CA ALA A 132 2.35 4.35 7.19
C ALA A 132 1.69 5.40 8.10
N ARG A 133 1.18 6.50 7.51
CA ARG A 133 0.46 7.54 8.27
C ARG A 133 -0.88 7.06 8.80
N LEU A 134 -1.61 6.26 8.03
CA LEU A 134 -2.88 5.68 8.49
C LEU A 134 -2.66 4.75 9.68
N GLU A 135 -1.63 3.89 9.62
CA GLU A 135 -1.27 3.05 10.77
C GLU A 135 -0.89 3.89 12.00
N ALA A 136 -0.04 4.92 11.84
CA ALA A 136 0.33 5.79 12.95
C ALA A 136 -0.88 6.50 13.59
N LEU A 137 -1.85 6.94 12.76
CA LEU A 137 -3.08 7.55 13.22
C LEU A 137 -3.98 6.54 13.97
N ASP A 138 -4.06 5.30 13.50
CA ASP A 138 -4.83 4.24 14.17
C ASP A 138 -4.23 3.87 15.53
N GLU A 139 -2.90 3.81 15.63
CA GLU A 139 -2.17 3.60 16.89
C GLU A 139 -2.43 4.75 17.88
N GLU A 140 -2.35 6.01 17.42
CA GLU A 140 -2.60 7.18 18.27
C GLU A 140 -4.07 7.27 18.70
N SER A 141 -5.02 7.00 17.80
CA SER A 141 -6.44 6.92 18.11
C SER A 141 -6.73 5.88 19.18
N SER A 142 -6.18 4.67 19.03
CA SER A 142 -6.32 3.58 20.00
C SER A 142 -5.76 3.95 21.38
N ARG A 143 -4.62 4.67 21.41
CA ARG A 143 -4.02 5.17 22.64
C ARG A 143 -4.89 6.22 23.33
N LEU A 144 -5.46 7.14 22.57
CA LEU A 144 -6.36 8.17 23.10
C LEU A 144 -7.66 7.54 23.63
N GLU A 145 -8.19 6.53 22.96
CA GLU A 145 -9.33 5.76 23.45
C GLU A 145 -9.04 5.06 24.77
N ALA A 146 -7.90 4.37 24.87
CA ALA A 146 -7.50 3.68 26.10
C ALA A 146 -7.38 4.66 27.27
N ARG A 147 -6.74 5.81 27.03
CA ARG A 147 -6.62 6.88 28.03
C ARG A 147 -7.95 7.51 28.39
N SER A 148 -8.85 7.69 27.42
CA SER A 148 -10.21 8.16 27.67
C SER A 148 -11.00 7.19 28.55
N ARG A 149 -10.88 5.87 28.31
CA ARG A 149 -11.51 4.84 29.14
C ARG A 149 -10.94 4.82 30.56
N GLU A 150 -9.63 4.94 30.71
CA GLU A 150 -8.94 5.03 32.00
C GLU A 150 -9.40 6.28 32.79
N LEU A 151 -9.44 7.45 32.15
CA LEU A 151 -9.95 8.68 32.77
C LEU A 151 -11.44 8.57 33.14
N SER A 152 -12.24 7.93 32.28
CA SER A 152 -13.65 7.65 32.57
C SER A 152 -13.80 6.82 33.83
N PHE A 153 -13.01 5.76 33.96
CA PHE A 153 -12.98 4.91 35.14
C PHE A 153 -12.57 5.69 36.40
N HIS A 154 -11.55 6.55 36.32
CA HIS A 154 -11.11 7.35 37.46
C HIS A 154 -12.10 8.43 37.89
N ILE A 155 -12.85 9.03 36.96
CA ILE A 155 -13.80 10.12 37.26
C ILE A 155 -15.15 9.57 37.74
N LEU A 156 -15.64 8.51 37.11
CA LEU A 156 -16.99 7.98 37.36
C LEU A 156 -16.99 6.77 38.33
N GLY A 157 -15.83 6.19 38.62
CA GLY A 157 -15.71 4.97 39.42
C GLY A 157 -16.40 3.76 38.78
N ASP A 158 -16.84 2.82 39.61
CA ASP A 158 -17.57 1.60 39.21
C ASP A 158 -19.05 1.86 38.83
N ALA A 159 -19.42 3.11 38.53
CA ALA A 159 -20.77 3.46 38.09
C ALA A 159 -21.02 2.89 36.68
N ILE A 160 -21.50 1.65 36.67
CA ILE A 160 -21.84 0.85 35.49
C ILE A 160 -22.65 1.69 34.49
N GLY A 161 -22.06 1.92 33.31
CA GLY A 161 -22.81 2.29 32.10
C GLY A 161 -22.77 3.76 31.68
N VAL A 162 -22.20 4.68 32.47
CA VAL A 162 -22.03 6.07 32.02
C VAL A 162 -20.68 6.19 31.30
N ARG A 163 -20.66 5.94 29.99
CA ARG A 163 -19.57 6.47 29.15
C ARG A 163 -19.73 7.99 29.12
N PHE A 164 -18.63 8.76 29.14
CA PHE A 164 -18.74 10.15 28.70
C PHE A 164 -19.50 10.15 27.37
N PRO A 165 -20.50 11.03 27.18
CA PRO A 165 -21.13 11.18 25.88
C PRO A 165 -20.00 11.34 24.84
N ARG A 166 -20.11 10.65 23.70
CA ARG A 166 -19.13 10.69 22.60
C ARG A 166 -19.00 12.14 22.10
N TRP A 167 -18.24 12.97 22.81
CA TRP A 167 -17.88 14.34 22.41
C TRP A 167 -16.67 14.34 21.49
N VAL A 168 -16.09 13.16 21.25
CA VAL A 168 -14.90 12.95 20.45
C VAL A 168 -15.36 12.17 19.22
N ALA A 169 -15.25 12.83 18.07
CA ALA A 169 -15.40 12.37 16.68
C ALA A 169 -16.11 11.04 16.45
N GLU A 170 -17.11 11.01 15.56
CA GLU A 170 -17.51 9.76 14.91
C GLU A 170 -16.26 9.09 14.34
N ILE A 171 -15.78 8.05 15.03
CA ILE A 171 -14.72 7.18 14.54
C ILE A 171 -15.33 6.50 13.32
N ARG A 172 -15.06 7.07 12.15
CA ARG A 172 -15.40 6.45 10.88
C ARG A 172 -14.72 5.09 10.91
N GLU A 173 -15.49 4.01 10.77
CA GLU A 173 -14.91 2.68 10.59
C GLU A 173 -13.89 2.76 9.45
N VAL A 174 -12.62 2.49 9.78
CA VAL A 174 -11.54 2.48 8.81
C VAL A 174 -11.84 1.36 7.84
N SER A 175 -12.07 1.70 6.57
CA SER A 175 -12.33 0.69 5.54
C SER A 175 -11.15 -0.29 5.50
N PRO A 176 -11.38 -1.61 5.50
CA PRO A 176 -10.31 -2.59 5.35
C PRO A 176 -9.68 -2.56 3.94
N GLU A 177 -10.33 -1.89 2.99
CA GLU A 177 -9.83 -1.74 1.62
C GLU A 177 -8.73 -0.69 1.51
N LEU A 178 -7.68 -1.02 0.75
CA LEU A 178 -6.59 -0.09 0.49
C LEU A 178 -7.09 1.14 -0.30
N PRO A 179 -6.77 2.37 0.16
CA PRO A 179 -7.10 3.58 -0.56
C PRO A 179 -6.52 3.56 -1.97
N GLY A 180 -7.38 3.80 -2.97
CA GLY A 180 -6.97 3.90 -4.37
C GLY A 180 -6.51 2.57 -4.99
N LEU A 181 -7.06 1.43 -4.54
CA LEU A 181 -6.69 0.07 -5.01
C LEU A 181 -6.44 0.01 -6.53
N LYS A 182 -7.40 0.43 -7.36
CA LYS A 182 -7.25 0.40 -8.84
C LYS A 182 -6.01 1.15 -9.36
N VAL A 183 -5.69 2.29 -8.76
CA VAL A 183 -4.50 3.09 -9.13
C VAL A 183 -3.23 2.34 -8.73
N ARG A 184 -3.24 1.68 -7.57
CA ARG A 184 -2.12 0.83 -7.12
C ARG A 184 -1.93 -0.37 -8.04
N LEU A 185 -3.00 -1.06 -8.43
CA LEU A 185 -2.92 -2.20 -9.36
C LEU A 185 -2.31 -1.79 -10.70
N LEU A 186 -2.71 -0.64 -11.24
CA LEU A 186 -2.13 -0.11 -12.48
C LEU A 186 -0.64 0.26 -12.31
N ALA A 187 -0.25 0.84 -11.18
CA ALA A 187 1.15 1.13 -10.91
C ALA A 187 1.99 -0.15 -10.77
N TRP A 188 1.45 -1.18 -10.11
CA TRP A 188 2.05 -2.51 -10.04
C TRP A 188 2.22 -3.13 -11.43
N ALA A 189 1.18 -3.09 -12.27
CA ALA A 189 1.22 -3.63 -13.62
C ALA A 189 2.36 -3.04 -14.45
N ARG A 190 2.65 -1.74 -14.27
CA ARG A 190 3.75 -1.03 -14.94
C ARG A 190 5.13 -1.36 -14.38
N LEU A 191 5.22 -1.70 -13.09
CA LEU A 191 6.51 -2.05 -12.47
C LEU A 191 6.84 -3.54 -12.60
N ALA A 192 5.86 -4.43 -12.63
CA ALA A 192 6.05 -5.88 -12.68
C ALA A 192 6.98 -6.36 -13.81
N PRO A 193 6.94 -5.81 -15.04
CA PRO A 193 7.88 -6.19 -16.10
C PRO A 193 9.34 -5.88 -15.76
N LEU A 194 9.61 -4.88 -14.92
CA LEU A 194 10.94 -4.42 -14.57
C LEU A 194 11.57 -5.19 -13.40
N LEU A 195 10.77 -5.97 -12.68
CA LEU A 195 11.26 -6.75 -11.54
C LEU A 195 12.11 -7.91 -12.03
N SER A 196 13.25 -8.17 -11.38
CA SER A 196 14.15 -9.27 -11.74
C SER A 196 13.51 -10.63 -11.47
N GLU A 197 12.85 -10.76 -10.33
CA GLU A 197 12.18 -11.98 -9.87
C GLU A 197 10.84 -11.63 -9.25
N ILE A 198 9.83 -12.47 -9.48
CA ILE A 198 8.52 -12.35 -8.86
C ILE A 198 8.16 -13.71 -8.26
N PRO A 199 7.93 -13.81 -6.94
CA PRO A 199 7.49 -15.04 -6.30
C PRO A 199 6.23 -15.61 -6.95
N GLU A 200 6.10 -16.93 -6.98
CA GLU A 200 4.89 -17.61 -7.48
C GLU A 200 3.73 -17.58 -6.48
N ILE A 201 3.99 -17.16 -5.24
CA ILE A 201 3.00 -17.07 -4.17
C ILE A 201 2.76 -15.61 -3.85
N PHE A 202 1.50 -15.18 -3.94
CA PHE A 202 1.04 -13.86 -3.53
C PHE A 202 0.25 -13.99 -2.22
N LEU A 203 0.37 -12.98 -1.37
CA LEU A 203 -0.41 -12.83 -0.15
C LEU A 203 -1.12 -11.50 -0.18
N THR A 204 -2.42 -11.51 0.10
CA THR A 204 -3.25 -10.30 0.08
C THR A 204 -4.35 -10.36 1.13
N ASP A 205 -4.67 -9.22 1.72
CA ASP A 205 -5.86 -9.02 2.56
C ASP A 205 -6.99 -8.29 1.80
N GLN A 206 -6.82 -8.08 0.49
CA GLN A 206 -7.72 -7.29 -0.34
C GLN A 206 -8.76 -8.18 -1.03
N ALA A 207 -9.92 -8.35 -0.39
CA ALA A 207 -11.05 -9.11 -0.94
C ALA A 207 -11.48 -8.69 -2.37
N PRO A 208 -11.46 -7.39 -2.77
CA PRO A 208 -11.83 -7.00 -4.13
C PRO A 208 -10.99 -7.64 -5.25
N LEU A 209 -9.80 -8.17 -4.95
CA LEU A 209 -8.98 -8.86 -5.94
C LEU A 209 -9.60 -10.17 -6.45
N PHE A 210 -10.53 -10.77 -5.71
CA PHE A 210 -11.31 -11.90 -6.23
C PHE A 210 -12.09 -11.53 -7.48
N GLU A 211 -12.73 -10.37 -7.47
CA GLU A 211 -13.51 -9.89 -8.60
C GLU A 211 -12.62 -9.46 -9.76
N GLU A 212 -11.49 -8.81 -9.47
CA GLU A 212 -10.52 -8.39 -10.50
C GLU A 212 -9.91 -9.60 -11.24
N TRP A 213 -9.78 -10.76 -10.59
CA TRP A 213 -9.20 -11.97 -11.17
C TRP A 213 -10.22 -13.06 -11.51
N ARG A 214 -11.52 -12.75 -11.46
CA ARG A 214 -12.59 -13.75 -11.65
C ARG A 214 -12.55 -14.46 -13.00
N ASP A 215 -12.08 -13.76 -14.04
CA ASP A 215 -12.03 -14.26 -15.42
C ASP A 215 -10.75 -15.07 -15.70
N VAL A 216 -9.83 -15.15 -14.72
CA VAL A 216 -8.62 -15.96 -14.78
C VAL A 216 -8.93 -17.38 -14.32
N PRO A 217 -8.63 -18.43 -15.12
CA PRO A 217 -8.86 -19.81 -14.71
C PRO A 217 -8.16 -20.13 -13.39
N SER A 218 -8.92 -20.63 -12.41
CA SER A 218 -8.44 -20.86 -11.06
C SER A 218 -9.03 -22.11 -10.41
N GLU A 219 -8.35 -22.59 -9.38
CA GLU A 219 -8.75 -23.74 -8.57
C GLU A 219 -8.57 -23.39 -7.09
N GLU A 220 -9.60 -23.59 -6.28
CA GLU A 220 -9.50 -23.44 -4.83
C GLU A 220 -8.74 -24.63 -4.23
N LEU A 221 -7.65 -24.33 -3.50
CA LEU A 221 -6.77 -25.35 -2.92
C LEU A 221 -7.16 -25.70 -1.48
N SER A 222 -7.42 -24.69 -0.65
CA SER A 222 -7.78 -24.89 0.75
C SER A 222 -8.42 -23.65 1.37
N GLU A 223 -9.24 -23.87 2.40
CA GLU A 223 -9.74 -22.83 3.30
C GLU A 223 -9.40 -23.24 4.75
N ARG A 224 -8.83 -22.31 5.52
CA ARG A 224 -8.44 -22.50 6.92
C ARG A 224 -8.93 -21.35 7.77
N SER A 225 -9.47 -21.62 8.96
CA SER A 225 -9.92 -20.57 9.88
C SER A 225 -8.94 -20.40 11.04
N PHE A 226 -8.67 -19.15 11.39
CA PHE A 226 -7.85 -18.73 12.52
C PHE A 226 -8.70 -17.86 13.45
N SER A 227 -8.18 -17.55 14.64
CA SER A 227 -8.83 -16.60 15.54
C SER A 227 -8.84 -15.21 14.89
N GLY A 228 -10.02 -14.73 14.47
CA GLY A 228 -10.22 -13.39 13.91
C GLY A 228 -10.04 -13.24 12.39
N PHE A 229 -9.58 -14.28 11.68
CA PHE A 229 -9.44 -14.25 10.22
C PHE A 229 -9.54 -15.64 9.59
N ARG A 230 -9.80 -15.70 8.29
CA ARG A 230 -9.75 -16.93 7.50
C ARG A 230 -8.76 -16.78 6.35
N VAL A 231 -8.16 -17.91 5.97
CA VAL A 231 -7.19 -18.02 4.89
C VAL A 231 -7.82 -18.83 3.78
N GLN A 232 -7.89 -18.26 2.59
CA GLN A 232 -8.33 -18.96 1.38
C GLN A 232 -7.18 -19.01 0.38
N GLU A 233 -6.83 -20.21 -0.06
CA GLU A 233 -5.77 -20.42 -1.04
C GLU A 233 -6.36 -20.77 -2.41
N VAL A 234 -5.96 -20.01 -3.43
CA VAL A 234 -6.43 -20.18 -4.80
C VAL A 234 -5.23 -20.31 -5.73
N LEU A 235 -5.27 -21.29 -6.64
CA LEU A 235 -4.27 -21.48 -7.69
C LEU A 235 -4.79 -20.92 -9.01
N TYR A 236 -4.19 -19.83 -9.47
CA TYR A 236 -4.46 -19.27 -10.79
C TYR A 236 -3.56 -19.92 -11.85
N ARG A 237 -4.14 -20.32 -12.98
CA ARG A 237 -3.45 -20.98 -14.09
C ARG A 237 -2.78 -19.97 -15.04
N THR A 238 -2.05 -19.02 -14.46
CA THR A 238 -1.22 -18.05 -15.19
C THR A 238 0.03 -17.73 -14.39
N GLY A 239 1.09 -17.29 -15.07
CA GLY A 239 2.33 -16.87 -14.41
C GLY A 239 2.19 -15.58 -13.59
N PRO A 240 3.06 -15.35 -12.60
CA PRO A 240 2.93 -14.24 -11.65
C PRO A 240 3.00 -12.87 -12.33
N ARG A 241 3.84 -12.71 -13.35
CA ARG A 241 3.90 -11.46 -14.14
C ARG A 241 2.57 -11.14 -14.82
N SER A 242 1.95 -12.13 -15.46
CA SER A 242 0.65 -11.93 -16.13
C SER A 242 -0.44 -11.55 -15.14
N LEU A 243 -0.49 -12.21 -13.98
CA LEU A 243 -1.48 -11.90 -12.95
C LEU A 243 -1.35 -10.47 -12.42
N LEU A 244 -0.11 -9.98 -12.25
CA LEU A 244 0.17 -8.60 -11.83
C LEU A 244 -0.09 -7.54 -12.92
N SER A 245 0.04 -7.91 -14.19
CA SER A 245 -0.12 -6.99 -15.33
C SER A 245 -1.55 -6.84 -15.83
N LEU A 246 -2.53 -7.58 -15.29
CA LEU A 246 -3.94 -7.51 -15.70
C LEU A 246 -4.55 -6.10 -15.60
N GLY A 247 -4.06 -5.26 -14.68
CA GLY A 247 -4.55 -3.89 -14.51
C GLY A 247 -4.22 -2.95 -15.69
N GLU A 248 -3.24 -3.28 -16.53
CA GLU A 248 -2.83 -2.44 -17.67
C GLU A 248 -3.58 -2.80 -18.96
N ASP A 249 -3.75 -4.09 -19.24
CA ASP A 249 -4.55 -4.61 -20.34
C ASP A 249 -5.25 -5.93 -19.94
N PRO A 250 -6.52 -5.89 -19.52
CA PRO A 250 -7.28 -7.08 -19.15
C PRO A 250 -7.47 -8.09 -20.30
N ARG A 251 -7.19 -7.69 -21.54
CA ARG A 251 -7.32 -8.53 -22.74
C ARG A 251 -5.97 -9.09 -23.19
N ALA A 252 -4.88 -8.72 -22.54
CA ALA A 252 -3.57 -9.27 -22.86
C ALA A 252 -3.57 -10.80 -22.69
N PRO A 253 -2.91 -11.54 -23.59
CA PRO A 253 -2.84 -12.99 -23.48
C PRO A 253 -2.12 -13.38 -22.18
N LEU A 254 -2.79 -14.24 -21.39
CA LEU A 254 -2.21 -14.80 -20.18
C LEU A 254 -1.02 -15.69 -20.53
N LEU A 255 0.14 -15.39 -19.95
CA LEU A 255 1.31 -16.24 -20.11
C LEU A 255 1.13 -17.53 -19.30
N PRO A 256 1.57 -18.68 -19.85
CA PRO A 256 1.47 -19.96 -19.15
C PRO A 256 2.28 -19.92 -17.85
N GLY A 257 1.76 -20.58 -16.82
CA GLY A 257 2.36 -20.66 -15.50
C GLY A 257 1.32 -20.95 -14.44
N SER A 258 1.74 -20.90 -13.18
CA SER A 258 0.84 -21.00 -12.04
C SER A 258 1.22 -20.00 -10.98
N THR A 259 0.22 -19.34 -10.40
CA THR A 259 0.41 -18.40 -9.29
C THR A 259 -0.54 -18.79 -8.18
N ARG A 260 0.01 -19.06 -6.99
CA ARG A 260 -0.80 -19.33 -5.79
C ARG A 260 -1.09 -18.00 -5.12
N VAL A 261 -2.35 -17.72 -4.81
CA VAL A 261 -2.74 -16.53 -4.04
C VAL A 261 -3.32 -16.98 -2.72
N VAL A 262 -2.82 -16.39 -1.64
CA VAL A 262 -3.26 -16.58 -0.27
C VAL A 262 -4.03 -15.33 0.16
N PHE A 263 -5.34 -15.47 0.31
CA PHE A 263 -6.22 -14.40 0.76
C PHE A 263 -6.41 -14.47 2.28
N LEU A 264 -6.09 -13.37 2.96
CA LEU A 264 -6.35 -13.15 4.39
C LEU A 264 -7.67 -12.38 4.54
N LEU A 265 -8.76 -13.09 4.76
CA LEU A 265 -10.11 -12.50 4.82
C LEU A 265 -10.57 -12.33 6.28
N PRO A 266 -11.47 -11.37 6.56
CA PRO A 266 -12.09 -11.26 7.88
C PRO A 266 -12.76 -12.56 8.31
N GLY A 267 -12.69 -12.87 9.61
CA GLY A 267 -13.43 -13.99 10.22
C GLY A 267 -14.94 -13.75 10.13
N LYS A 268 -15.72 -14.84 10.09
CA LYS A 268 -17.19 -14.79 10.21
C LYS A 268 -17.62 -14.58 11.65
#